data_AF-A0A8S2ZGE9-F1
#
_entry.id   AF-A0A8S2ZGE9-F1
#
_cell.length_a   1.000
_cell.length_b   1.000
_cell.length_c   1.000
_cell.angle_alpha   90.00
_cell.angle_beta   90.00
_cell.angle_gamma   90.00
#
_symmetry.space_group_name_H-M   'P 1'
#
loop_
_entity.id
_entity.type
_entity.pdbx_description
1 polymer ?
#
loop_
_entity_poly.entity_id
_entity_poly.type
_entity_poly.pdbx_seq_one_letter_code
_entity_poly.pdbx_strand_id
1 'polypeptide(L)' 'TLSTSIYHKPAAEPYVVPFISDHPRHVFDNIVQTSLRRAIEYSSSFQSFNDERRFIKSTFLYNG' A
#
# COMPACT_ATOMS: atom_id res chain seq x y z
N THR A 1 9.54 -18.50 -15.21
CA THR A 1 9.75 -17.12 -14.74
C THR A 1 9.08 -16.98 -13.39
N LEU A 2 9.75 -16.41 -12.37
CA LEU A 2 9.16 -16.21 -11.04
C LEU A 2 8.25 -14.98 -11.09
N SER A 3 7.00 -15.10 -10.62
CA SER A 3 6.07 -13.97 -10.51
C SER A 3 6.01 -13.52 -9.05
N THR A 4 6.21 -12.23 -8.82
CA THR A 4 6.25 -11.61 -7.49
C THR A 4 5.17 -10.53 -7.36
N SER A 5 4.66 -10.38 -6.14
CA SER A 5 3.75 -9.31 -5.72
C SER A 5 4.09 -8.90 -4.29
N ILE A 6 3.54 -7.78 -3.83
CA ILE A 6 3.66 -7.38 -2.43
C ILE A 6 2.91 -8.38 -1.54
N TYR A 7 3.57 -8.81 -0.47
CA TYR A 7 2.93 -9.61 0.57
C TYR A 7 2.31 -8.69 1.62
N HIS A 8 1.03 -8.89 1.89
CA HIS A 8 0.31 -8.26 3.00
C HIS A 8 0.09 -9.25 4.11
N LYS A 9 0.48 -8.87 5.34
CA LYS A 9 0.13 -9.65 6.51
C LYS A 9 -1.41 -9.66 6.63
N PRO A 10 -2.04 -10.85 6.80
CA PRO A 10 -3.48 -10.91 7.03
C PRO A 10 -3.88 -10.00 8.20
N ALA A 11 -4.87 -9.14 7.96
CA ALA A 11 -5.45 -8.30 8.98
C ALA A 11 -6.33 -9.15 9.92
N ALA A 12 -6.45 -8.73 11.18
CA ALA A 12 -7.38 -9.35 12.11
C ALA A 12 -8.85 -9.12 11.67
N GLU A 13 -9.10 -8.00 11.00
CA GLU A 13 -10.42 -7.64 10.49
C GLU A 13 -10.51 -7.91 8.98
N PRO A 14 -11.69 -8.35 8.49
CA PRO A 14 -11.88 -8.71 7.08
C PRO A 14 -12.02 -7.50 6.14
N TYR A 15 -11.98 -6.28 6.67
CA TYR A 15 -12.12 -5.03 5.94
C TYR A 15 -10.92 -4.11 6.17
N VAL A 16 -10.70 -3.20 5.21
CA VAL A 16 -9.65 -2.17 5.32
C VAL A 16 -10.10 -1.14 6.36
N VAL A 17 -9.40 -1.12 7.50
CA VAL A 17 -9.53 -0.03 8.46
C VAL A 17 -8.76 1.19 7.94
N PRO A 18 -9.30 2.41 8.11
CA PRO A 18 -8.51 3.63 7.95
C PRO A 18 -7.19 3.49 8.67
N PHE A 19 -6.08 3.75 7.99
CA PHE A 19 -4.82 3.95 8.71
C PHE A 19 -5.06 5.12 9.68
N ILE A 20 -4.73 5.01 10.96
CA ILE A 20 -4.81 6.12 11.91
C ILE A 20 -3.46 6.14 12.60
N SER A 21 -2.72 7.23 12.43
CA SER A 21 -1.45 7.43 13.12
C SER A 21 -1.31 8.89 13.52
N ASP A 22 -0.65 9.17 14.63
CA ASP A 22 -0.37 10.54 15.06
C ASP A 22 1.02 10.95 14.60
N HIS A 23 1.12 11.40 13.34
CA HIS A 23 2.37 11.82 12.72
C HIS A 23 2.21 13.13 11.93
N PRO A 24 3.30 13.89 11.71
CA PRO A 24 3.27 15.01 10.78
C PRO A 24 2.95 14.59 9.34
N ARG A 25 2.31 15.48 8.57
CA ARG A 25 1.90 15.25 7.16
C ARG A 25 3.01 14.68 6.27
N HIS A 26 4.24 15.20 6.40
CA HIS A 26 5.37 14.73 5.60
C HIS A 26 5.72 13.25 5.82
N VAL A 27 5.45 12.71 7.01
CA VAL A 27 5.65 11.29 7.31
C VAL A 27 4.64 10.44 6.53
N PHE A 28 3.37 10.85 6.50
CA PHE A 28 2.34 10.19 5.70
C PHE A 28 2.66 10.20 4.22
N ASP A 29 3.06 11.36 3.67
CA ASP A 29 3.45 11.48 2.27
C ASP A 29 4.61 10.51 1.95
N ASN A 30 5.63 10.44 2.82
CA ASN A 30 6.75 9.52 2.66
C ASN A 30 6.32 8.06 2.72
N ILE A 31 5.38 7.67 3.59
CA ILE A 31 4.84 6.32 3.66
C ILE A 31 4.17 5.93 2.35
N VAL A 32 3.33 6.82 1.80
CA VAL A 32 2.62 6.58 0.52
C VAL A 32 3.61 6.45 -0.63
N GLN A 33 4.55 7.39 -0.75
CA GLN A 33 5.55 7.38 -1.82
C GLN A 33 6.45 6.13 -1.76
N THR A 34 6.91 5.76 -0.56
CA THR A 34 7.74 4.57 -0.37
C THR A 34 6.98 3.30 -0.71
N SER A 35 5.71 3.21 -0.31
CA SER A 35 4.85 2.06 -0.62
C SER A 35 4.64 1.91 -2.13
N LEU A 36 4.37 3.01 -2.84
CA LEU A 36 4.22 3.00 -4.29
C LEU A 36 5.52 2.61 -5.01
N ARG A 37 6.67 3.11 -4.55
CA ARG A 37 7.98 2.75 -5.11
C ARG A 37 8.26 1.25 -4.96
N ARG A 38 8.00 0.68 -3.79
CA ARG A 38 8.14 -0.76 -3.55
C ARG A 38 7.20 -1.58 -4.44
N ALA A 39 5.97 -1.11 -4.67
CA ALA A 39 5.03 -1.75 -5.57
C ALA A 39 5.57 -1.85 -7.00
N ILE A 40 6.24 -0.80 -7.49
CA ILE A 40 6.91 -0.78 -8.80
C ILE A 40 8.06 -1.79 -8.84
N GLU A 41 8.90 -1.79 -7.80
CA GLU A 41 10.11 -2.62 -7.75
C GLU A 41 9.82 -4.12 -7.61
N TYR A 42 8.76 -4.49 -6.89
CA TYR A 42 8.50 -5.89 -6.53
C TYR A 42 7.35 -6.55 -7.29
N SER A 43 6.55 -5.80 -8.05
CA SER A 43 5.49 -6.40 -8.86
C SER A 43 6.03 -6.88 -10.19
N SER A 44 5.94 -8.19 -10.44
CA SER A 44 6.33 -8.79 -11.72
C SER A 44 5.34 -8.51 -12.85
N SER A 45 4.13 -8.04 -12.53
CA SER A 45 3.09 -7.73 -13.52
C SER A 45 2.44 -6.38 -13.27
N PHE A 46 1.98 -5.73 -14.35
CA PHE A 46 1.24 -4.48 -14.27
C PHE A 46 -0.07 -4.62 -13.48
N GLN A 47 -0.70 -5.80 -13.57
CA GLN A 47 -1.91 -6.10 -12.81
C GLN A 47 -1.63 -6.12 -11.30
N SER A 48 -0.59 -6.84 -10.88
CA SER A 48 -0.16 -6.89 -9.47
C SER A 48 0.20 -5.50 -8.93
N PHE A 49 0.87 -4.67 -9.74
CA PHE A 49 1.14 -3.28 -9.38
C PHE A 49 -0.16 -2.46 -9.20
N ASN A 50 -1.13 -2.61 -10.11
CA ASN A 50 -2.40 -1.88 -10.02
C ASN A 50 -3.24 -2.30 -8.81
N ASP A 51 -3.24 -3.58 -8.48
CA ASP A 51 -3.93 -4.09 -7.29
C ASP A 51 -3.29 -3.53 -6.02
N GLU A 52 -1.96 -3.49 -5.96
CA GLU A 52 -1.23 -2.86 -4.86
C GLU A 52 -1.52 -1.35 -4.76
N ARG A 53 -1.49 -0.64 -5.90
CA ARG A 53 -1.81 0.79 -5.94
C ARG A 53 -3.23 1.06 -5.43
N ARG A 54 -4.20 0.20 -5.74
CA ARG A 54 -5.57 0.31 -5.22
C ARG A 54 -5.60 0.09 -3.71
N PHE A 55 -4.92 -0.94 -3.22
CA PHE A 55 -4.82 -1.24 -1.79
C PHE A 55 -4.19 -0.09 -0.98
N ILE A 56 -3.07 0.47 -1.46
CA ILE A 56 -2.41 1.63 -0.85
C ILE A 56 -3.38 2.80 -0.79
N LYS A 57 -4.05 3.12 -1.91
CA LYS A 57 -5.04 4.19 -1.96
C LYS A 57 -6.17 3.95 -0.96
N SER A 58 -6.77 2.77 -0.88
CA SER A 58 -7.87 2.51 0.07
C SER A 58 -7.42 2.60 1.52
N THR A 59 -6.19 2.20 1.83
CA THR A 59 -5.63 2.24 3.18
C THR A 59 -5.39 3.68 3.66
N PHE A 60 -4.91 4.55 2.76
CA PHE A 60 -4.58 5.95 3.10
C PHE A 60 -5.67 6.97 2.71
N LEU A 61 -6.72 6.58 1.98
CA LEU A 61 -7.82 7.45 1.53
C LEU A 61 -8.58 8.14 2.68
N TYR A 62 -8.48 7.62 3.90
CA TYR A 62 -9.11 8.20 5.09
C TYR A 62 -8.20 9.13 5.91
N ASN A 63 -6.94 9.34 5.52
CA ASN A 63 -6.02 10.27 6.19
C ASN A 63 -5.76 11.54 5.38
N GLY A 64 -6.83 12.32 5.14
CA GLY A 64 -6.72 13.65 4.52
C GLY A 64 -5.75 14.60 5.26
#